data_AF-A0A1Z9DWS0-F1
#
_entry.id   AF-A0A1Z9DWS0-F1
#
_cell.length_a   1.000
_cell.length_b   1.000
_cell.length_c   1.000
_cell.angle_alpha   90.00
_cell.angle_beta   90.00
_cell.angle_gamma   90.00
#
_symmetry.space_group_name_H-M   'P 1'
#
loop_
_entity.id
_entity.type
_entity.pdbx_description
1 polymer ?
#
loop_
_entity_poly.entity_id
_entity_poly.type
_entity_poly.pdbx_seq_one_letter_code
_entity_poly.pdbx_strand_id
1 'polypeptide(L)'
;MDRILIGFIALVLLLMAVLPLFGFNLILVLGPAAFEPFDPSVEPIYLFVGRSAGLATAAFFAVNFLRHRRPLTAASPLLVYANFTLIFGLAYLVQTSSFQLIQLWPVPILIVLSVFLFKQNQRESAKIFSKDW
;
A
#
# COMPACT_ATOMS: atom_id res chain seq x y z
N MET A 1 -10.55 20.85 12.62
CA MET A 1 -9.08 20.58 12.58
C MET A 1 -8.79 19.14 12.22
N ASP A 2 -9.44 18.16 12.84
CA ASP A 2 -9.09 16.74 12.73
C ASP A 2 -9.10 16.18 11.30
N ARG A 3 -10.07 16.59 10.47
CA ARG A 3 -10.13 16.17 9.06
C ARG A 3 -8.99 16.73 8.22
N ILE A 4 -8.56 17.96 8.49
CA ILE A 4 -7.43 18.60 7.79
C ILE A 4 -6.14 17.86 8.16
N LEU A 5 -5.98 17.54 9.44
CA LEU A 5 -4.83 16.77 9.94
C LEU A 5 -4.77 15.37 9.30
N ILE A 6 -5.90 14.64 9.27
CA ILE A 6 -5.95 13.32 8.64
C ILE A 6 -5.67 13.40 7.13
N GLY A 7 -6.17 14.45 6.46
CA GLY A 7 -5.87 14.70 5.05
C GLY A 7 -4.38 14.96 4.82
N PHE A 8 -3.76 15.76 5.67
CA PHE A 8 -2.32 16.01 5.64
C PHE A 8 -1.51 14.73 5.88
N ILE A 9 -1.88 13.92 6.88
CA ILE A 9 -1.23 12.62 7.13
C ILE A 9 -1.37 11.70 5.92
N ALA A 10 -2.57 11.61 5.33
CA ALA A 10 -2.80 10.80 4.14
C ALA A 10 -1.90 11.23 2.97
N LEU A 11 -1.76 12.54 2.75
CA LEU A 11 -0.87 13.11 1.73
C LEU A 11 0.59 12.74 2.00
N VAL A 12 1.07 12.95 3.23
CA VAL A 12 2.46 12.64 3.62
C VAL A 12 2.77 11.14 3.44
N LEU A 13 1.87 10.26 3.90
CA LEU A 13 2.04 8.81 3.75
C LEU A 13 2.07 8.40 2.28
N LEU A 14 1.22 9.00 1.44
CA LEU A 14 1.20 8.73 0.01
C LEU A 14 2.48 9.22 -0.68
N LEU A 15 2.97 10.41 -0.33
CA LEU A 15 4.25 10.92 -0.82
C LEU A 15 5.39 9.98 -0.43
N MET A 16 5.49 9.56 0.83
CA MET A 16 6.52 8.63 1.30
C MET A 16 6.43 7.25 0.63
N ALA A 17 5.23 6.79 0.26
CA ALA A 17 5.04 5.54 -0.46
C ALA A 17 5.49 5.62 -1.93
N VAL A 18 5.27 6.76 -2.56
CA VAL A 18 5.37 6.89 -4.03
C VAL A 18 6.70 7.50 -4.46
N LEU A 19 7.27 8.44 -3.70
CA LEU A 19 8.51 9.13 -4.05
C LEU A 19 9.69 8.20 -4.40
N PRO A 20 9.89 7.03 -3.75
CA PRO A 20 11.05 6.20 -4.09
C PRO A 20 10.94 5.59 -5.49
N LEU A 21 9.73 5.48 -6.06
CA LEU A 21 9.56 5.12 -7.47
C LEU A 21 10.11 6.19 -8.44
N PHE A 22 10.36 7.40 -7.95
CA PHE A 22 10.91 8.52 -8.70
C PHE A 22 12.37 8.81 -8.34
N GLY A 23 13.04 7.91 -7.60
CA GLY A 23 14.42 8.09 -7.19
C GLY A 23 14.62 9.01 -5.99
N PHE A 24 13.57 9.24 -5.19
CA PHE A 24 13.66 10.08 -4.00
C PHE A 24 13.05 9.42 -2.77
N ASN A 25 13.65 9.60 -1.61
CA ASN A 25 13.15 9.08 -0.36
C ASN A 25 12.88 10.22 0.63
N LEU A 26 11.62 10.37 1.02
CA LEU A 26 11.25 11.27 2.11
C LEU A 26 11.36 10.52 3.44
N ILE A 27 12.29 10.96 4.28
CA ILE A 27 12.58 10.38 5.60
C ILE A 27 12.16 11.39 6.67
N LEU A 28 11.17 11.01 7.46
CA LEU A 28 10.61 11.84 8.54
C LEU A 28 10.92 11.28 9.94
N VAL A 29 11.61 10.15 10.03
CA VAL A 29 11.95 9.43 11.26
C VAL A 29 13.47 9.33 11.34
N LEU A 30 14.06 9.53 12.53
CA LEU A 30 15.52 9.56 12.83
C LEU A 30 16.29 10.87 12.55
N GLY A 31 15.65 12.02 12.34
CA GLY A 31 16.40 13.29 12.19
C GLY A 31 15.56 14.47 11.69
N PRO A 32 16.19 15.56 11.19
CA PRO A 32 15.47 16.56 10.41
C PRO A 32 14.83 15.88 9.20
N ALA A 33 13.66 16.38 8.78
CA ALA A 33 13.00 15.88 7.57
C ALA A 33 13.99 15.94 6.41
N ALA A 34 14.35 14.77 5.88
CA ALA A 34 15.37 14.62 4.85
C ALA A 34 14.74 14.12 3.56
N PHE A 35 15.22 14.68 2.46
CA PHE A 35 14.85 14.29 1.11
C PHE A 35 16.10 13.77 0.43
N GLU A 36 16.25 12.45 0.43
CA GLU A 36 17.46 11.77 -0.01
C GLU A 36 17.25 11.15 -1.40
N PRO A 37 18.30 11.01 -2.22
CA PRO A 37 18.21 10.21 -3.43
C PRO A 37 17.95 8.73 -3.07
N PHE A 38 17.15 8.06 -3.88
CA PHE A 38 16.90 6.62 -3.78
C PHE A 38 17.47 5.93 -5.02
N ASP A 39 18.35 4.97 -4.80
CA ASP A 39 18.92 4.13 -5.86
C ASP A 39 18.49 2.67 -5.67
N PRO A 40 17.62 2.14 -6.55
CA PRO A 40 17.16 0.75 -6.45
C PRO A 40 18.27 -0.28 -6.67
N SER A 41 19.44 0.10 -7.20
CA SER A 41 20.58 -0.81 -7.38
C SER A 41 21.37 -1.06 -6.10
N VAL A 42 21.29 -0.14 -5.14
CA VAL A 42 22.03 -0.18 -3.86
C VAL A 42 21.10 -0.54 -2.71
N GLU A 43 19.86 -0.06 -2.75
CA GLU A 43 18.90 -0.20 -1.66
C GLU A 43 18.18 -1.56 -1.68
N PRO A 44 17.84 -2.13 -0.50
CA PRO A 44 17.09 -3.37 -0.40
C PRO A 44 15.63 -3.18 -0.86
N ILE A 45 15.37 -3.37 -2.15
CA ILE A 45 14.08 -3.16 -2.81
C ILE A 45 12.91 -3.83 -2.09
N TYR A 46 13.10 -5.05 -1.58
CA TYR A 46 12.04 -5.80 -0.88
C TYR A 46 11.52 -5.07 0.37
N LEU A 47 12.35 -4.27 1.05
CA LEU A 47 11.93 -3.43 2.18
C LEU A 47 11.08 -2.26 1.70
N PHE A 48 11.42 -1.67 0.56
CA PHE A 48 10.67 -0.57 -0.04
C PHE A 48 9.31 -1.02 -0.58
N VAL A 49 9.20 -2.22 -1.14
CA VAL A 49 7.91 -2.80 -1.54
C VAL A 49 6.95 -2.86 -0.35
N GLY A 50 7.38 -3.47 0.76
CA GLY A 50 6.56 -3.61 1.97
C GLY A 50 6.23 -2.25 2.62
N ARG A 51 7.23 -1.36 2.72
CA ARG A 51 7.05 0.00 3.24
C ARG A 51 6.03 0.78 2.41
N SER A 52 6.21 0.85 1.10
CA SER A 52 5.34 1.62 0.22
C SER A 52 3.92 1.05 0.18
N ALA A 53 3.78 -0.27 0.17
CA ALA A 53 2.47 -0.92 0.25
C ALA A 53 1.76 -0.62 1.59
N GLY A 54 2.49 -0.66 2.71
CA GLY A 54 1.95 -0.35 4.04
C GLY A 54 1.51 1.12 4.15
N LEU A 55 2.36 2.05 3.72
CA LEU A 55 2.08 3.48 3.74
C LEU A 55 0.91 3.85 2.82
N ALA A 56 0.85 3.30 1.61
CA ALA A 56 -0.27 3.49 0.69
C ALA A 56 -1.58 2.90 1.23
N THR A 57 -1.52 1.76 1.93
CA THR A 57 -2.68 1.18 2.61
C THR A 57 -3.21 2.11 3.69
N ALA A 58 -2.34 2.65 4.53
CA ALA A 58 -2.71 3.61 5.57
C ALA A 58 -3.30 4.89 4.95
N ALA A 59 -2.69 5.43 3.89
CA ALA A 59 -3.20 6.59 3.16
C ALA A 59 -4.59 6.32 2.55
N PHE A 60 -4.80 5.13 1.96
CA PHE A 60 -6.09 4.73 1.41
C PHE A 60 -7.21 4.72 2.46
N PHE A 61 -6.95 4.18 3.66
CA PHE A 61 -7.94 4.20 4.74
C PHE A 61 -8.14 5.59 5.36
N ALA A 62 -7.09 6.41 5.44
CA ALA A 62 -7.23 7.80 5.85
C ALA A 62 -8.14 8.58 4.88
N VAL A 63 -7.97 8.40 3.56
CA VAL A 63 -8.85 8.99 2.54
C VAL A 63 -10.27 8.45 2.64
N ASN A 64 -10.46 7.14 2.84
CA ASN A 64 -11.79 6.56 3.00
C ASN A 64 -12.50 7.06 4.26
N PHE A 65 -11.76 7.24 5.36
CA PHE A 65 -12.28 7.86 6.58
C PHE A 65 -12.83 9.27 6.30
N LEU A 66 -12.07 10.09 5.55
CA LEU A 66 -12.51 11.44 5.15
C LEU A 66 -13.73 11.43 4.22
N ARG A 67 -13.91 10.35 3.44
CA ARG A 67 -15.08 10.12 2.57
C ARG A 67 -16.25 9.44 3.28
N HIS A 68 -16.19 9.28 4.61
CA HIS A 68 -17.18 8.58 5.43
C HIS A 68 -17.42 7.12 5.00
N ARG A 69 -16.44 6.50 4.34
CA ARG A 69 -16.49 5.08 3.96
C ARG A 69 -15.76 4.27 5.01
N ARG A 70 -16.51 3.55 5.85
CA ARG A 70 -15.93 2.65 6.84
C ARG A 70 -15.51 1.33 6.16
N PRO A 71 -14.37 0.73 6.56
CA PRO A 71 -14.10 -0.65 6.20
C PRO A 71 -15.24 -1.51 6.75
N LEU A 72 -15.93 -2.20 5.86
CA LEU A 72 -17.06 -3.05 6.23
C LEU A 72 -16.60 -4.37 6.85
N THR A 73 -15.33 -4.73 6.68
CA THR A 73 -14.79 -6.05 7.03
C THR A 73 -13.35 -5.96 7.51
N ALA A 74 -12.94 -6.93 8.32
CA ALA A 74 -11.53 -7.10 8.70
C ALA A 74 -10.66 -7.56 7.51
N ALA A 75 -11.27 -8.11 6.46
CA ALA A 75 -10.58 -8.50 5.23
C ALA A 75 -10.15 -7.31 4.35
N SER A 76 -10.79 -6.14 4.50
CA SER A 76 -10.54 -4.97 3.65
C SER A 76 -9.11 -4.44 3.74
N PRO A 77 -8.48 -4.26 4.92
CA PRO A 77 -7.09 -3.81 5.00
C PRO A 77 -6.10 -4.77 4.39
N LEU A 78 -6.30 -6.08 4.60
CA LEU A 78 -5.46 -7.12 4.01
C LEU A 78 -5.55 -7.13 2.49
N LEU A 79 -6.76 -6.95 1.94
CA LEU A 79 -6.99 -6.87 0.50
C LEU A 79 -6.27 -5.67 -0.13
N VAL A 80 -6.39 -4.50 0.49
CA VAL A 80 -5.75 -3.27 0.01
C VAL A 80 -4.22 -3.42 0.06
N TYR A 81 -3.69 -3.95 1.16
CA TYR A 81 -2.26 -4.21 1.30
C TYR A 81 -1.74 -5.21 0.27
N ALA A 82 -2.46 -6.32 0.03
CA ALA A 82 -2.08 -7.31 -0.98
C ALA A 82 -2.04 -6.70 -2.40
N ASN A 83 -3.03 -5.86 -2.74
CA ASN A 83 -3.07 -5.19 -4.03
C ASN A 83 -1.95 -4.13 -4.17
N PHE A 84 -1.68 -3.34 -3.13
CA PHE A 84 -0.54 -2.42 -3.18
C PHE A 84 0.80 -3.14 -3.23
N THR A 85 0.93 -4.28 -2.55
CA THR A 85 2.14 -5.13 -2.65
C THR A 85 2.37 -5.60 -4.09
N LEU A 86 1.31 -5.98 -4.81
CA LEU A 86 1.40 -6.29 -6.24
C LEU A 86 1.84 -5.08 -7.06
N ILE A 87 1.20 -3.93 -6.87
CA ILE A 87 1.48 -2.70 -7.63
C ILE A 87 2.91 -2.23 -7.40
N PHE A 88 3.32 -2.03 -6.15
CA PHE A 88 4.68 -1.59 -5.81
C PHE A 88 5.71 -2.67 -6.15
N GLY A 89 5.41 -3.95 -5.89
CA GLY A 89 6.28 -5.06 -6.24
C GLY A 89 6.65 -5.04 -7.73
N LEU A 90 5.65 -4.92 -8.60
CA LEU A 90 5.88 -4.80 -10.05
C LEU A 90 6.58 -3.50 -10.43
N ALA A 91 6.22 -2.37 -9.81
CA ALA A 91 6.83 -1.08 -10.10
C ALA A 91 8.34 -1.07 -9.79
N TYR A 92 8.75 -1.57 -8.63
CA TYR A 92 10.16 -1.64 -8.25
C TYR A 92 10.94 -2.68 -9.06
N LEU A 93 10.29 -3.78 -9.43
CA LEU A 93 10.89 -4.80 -10.29
C LEU A 93 11.27 -4.24 -11.67
N VAL A 94 10.41 -3.38 -12.26
CA VAL A 94 10.70 -2.71 -13.53
C VAL A 94 11.85 -1.70 -13.40
N GLN A 95 12.05 -1.11 -12.23
CA GLN A 95 13.16 -0.18 -11.96
C GLN A 95 14.48 -0.89 -11.69
N THR A 96 14.45 -2.20 -11.46
CA THR A 96 15.64 -3.00 -11.17
C THR A 96 16.39 -3.33 -12.45
N SER A 97 17.65 -2.93 -12.54
CA SER A 97 18.52 -3.21 -13.69
C SER A 97 18.82 -4.72 -13.87
N SER A 98 18.65 -5.51 -12.81
CA SER A 98 18.94 -6.95 -12.73
C SER A 98 17.67 -7.81 -12.63
N PHE A 99 16.60 -7.44 -13.34
CA PHE A 99 15.36 -8.21 -13.36
C PHE A 99 15.58 -9.66 -13.79
N GLN A 100 15.09 -10.60 -12.98
CA GLN A 100 15.05 -12.03 -13.33
C GLN A 100 13.62 -12.54 -13.23
N LEU A 101 13.18 -13.31 -14.25
CA LEU A 101 11.84 -13.91 -14.30
C LEU A 101 11.45 -14.65 -13.02
N ILE A 102 12.42 -15.31 -12.37
CA ILE A 102 12.16 -16.03 -11.11
C ILE A 102 11.62 -15.10 -10.01
N GLN A 103 11.99 -13.81 -9.99
CA GLN A 103 11.52 -12.84 -8.99
C GLN A 103 10.00 -12.60 -9.04
N LEU A 104 9.33 -13.01 -10.13
CA LEU A 104 7.86 -12.95 -10.25
C LEU A 104 7.14 -14.12 -9.55
N TRP A 105 7.85 -15.10 -8.99
CA TRP A 105 7.24 -16.26 -8.31
C TRP A 105 6.21 -15.90 -7.22
N PRO A 106 6.30 -14.77 -6.47
CA PRO A 106 5.28 -14.41 -5.48
C PRO A 106 3.99 -13.85 -6.11
N VAL A 107 4.03 -13.37 -7.35
CA VAL A 107 2.90 -12.68 -8.01
C VAL A 107 1.67 -13.58 -8.12
N PRO A 108 1.74 -14.84 -8.59
CA PRO A 108 0.59 -15.73 -8.61
C PRO A 108 -0.03 -15.94 -7.22
N ILE A 109 0.79 -16.06 -6.17
CA ILE A 109 0.32 -16.24 -4.79
C ILE A 109 -0.43 -15.00 -4.32
N LEU A 110 0.12 -13.81 -4.56
CA LEU A 110 -0.51 -12.55 -4.19
C LEU A 110 -1.81 -12.30 -4.98
N ILE A 111 -1.89 -12.71 -6.24
CA ILE A 111 -3.14 -12.65 -7.03
C ILE A 111 -4.20 -13.57 -6.43
N VAL A 112 -3.84 -14.82 -6.13
CA VAL A 112 -4.75 -15.79 -5.49
C VAL A 112 -5.24 -15.25 -4.14
N LEU A 113 -4.33 -14.69 -3.33
CA LEU A 113 -4.65 -14.07 -2.04
C LEU A 113 -5.59 -12.86 -2.22
N SER A 114 -5.33 -11.98 -3.19
CA SER A 114 -6.18 -10.84 -3.49
C SER A 114 -7.59 -11.28 -3.89
N VAL A 115 -7.72 -12.28 -4.78
CA VAL A 115 -9.02 -12.83 -5.18
C VAL A 115 -9.75 -13.47 -3.99
N PHE A 116 -9.05 -14.21 -3.15
CA PHE A 116 -9.61 -14.81 -1.94
C PHE A 116 -10.13 -13.75 -0.97
N LEU A 117 -9.31 -12.73 -0.66
CA LEU A 117 -9.69 -11.64 0.24
C LEU A 117 -10.82 -10.78 -0.34
N PHE A 118 -10.87 -10.60 -1.66
CA PHE A 118 -11.96 -9.92 -2.34
C PHE A 118 -13.28 -10.67 -2.15
N LYS A 119 -13.29 -12.00 -2.38
CA LYS A 119 -14.46 -12.84 -2.14
C LYS A 119 -14.89 -12.82 -0.68
N GLN A 120 -13.94 -12.87 0.26
CA GLN A 120 -14.24 -12.79 1.69
C GLN A 120 -14.85 -11.43 2.07
N ASN A 121 -14.26 -10.34 1.57
CA ASN A 121 -14.76 -8.97 1.79
C ASN A 121 -16.19 -8.81 1.26
N GLN A 122 -16.52 -9.36 0.08
CA GLN A 122 -17.90 -9.34 -0.44
C GLN A 122 -18.87 -10.15 0.43
N ARG A 123 -18.47 -11.38 0.84
CA ARG A 123 -19.32 -12.26 1.67
C ARG A 123 -19.63 -11.65 3.03
N GLU A 124 -18.63 -11.09 3.69
CA GLU A 124 -18.80 -10.44 4.99
C GLU A 124 -19.64 -9.16 4.87
N SER A 125 -19.39 -8.35 3.84
CA SER A 125 -20.23 -7.17 3.57
C SER A 125 -21.69 -7.56 3.37
N ALA A 126 -21.98 -8.60 2.58
CA ALA A 126 -23.34 -9.07 2.34
C ALA A 126 -24.05 -9.55 3.62
N LYS A 127 -23.34 -10.21 4.54
CA LYS A 127 -23.90 -10.67 5.83
C LYS A 127 -24.25 -9.53 6.79
N ILE A 128 -23.50 -8.44 6.74
CA ILE A 128 -23.77 -7.26 7.58
C ILE A 128 -25.07 -6.63 7.13
N PHE A 129 -25.22 -6.39 5.82
CA PHE A 129 -26.44 -5.80 5.30
C PHE A 129 -27.63 -6.75 5.33
N SER A 130 -27.46 -8.07 5.27
CA SER A 130 -28.57 -9.05 5.31
C SER A 130 -29.30 -9.12 6.66
N LYS A 131 -28.78 -8.48 7.72
CA LYS A 131 -29.38 -8.48 9.06
C LYS A 131 -30.11 -7.17 9.41
N ASP A 132 -30.12 -6.20 8.50
CA ASP A 132 -30.74 -4.88 8.69
C ASP A 132 -32.17 -4.77 8.06
N TRP A 133 -32.84 -5.90 7.85
CA TRP A 133 -34.22 -6.08 7.36
C TRP A 133 -34.91 -7.13 8.24
#